data_AF-A0A718Y0P6-F1
#
_entry.id   AF-A0A718Y0P6-F1
#
_cell.length_a   1.000
_cell.length_b   1.000
_cell.length_c   1.000
_cell.angle_alpha   90.00
_cell.angle_beta   90.00
_cell.angle_gamma   90.00
#
_symmetry.space_group_name_H-M   'P 1'
#
loop_
_entity.id
_entity.type
_entity.pdbx_description
1 polymer ?
#
loop_
_entity_poly.entity_id
_entity_poly.type
_entity_poly.pdbx_seq_one_letter_code
_entity_poly.pdbx_strand_id
1 'polypeptide(L)'
;MAGTQHTQTHPKFIYTFLAVHRDRMVDGKTAVHVAADTLVDACEMLNDMGYISATWKGREENTLFTQKCENNFIWRFIALSAAQPRVIHIEATSEQEARQQSPDGCVMVFAARIRQGVHHA
;
A
#
# COMPACT_ATOMS: atom_id res chain seq x y z
N MET A 1 1.18 -1.28 33.39
CA MET A 1 2.24 -1.55 32.38
C MET A 1 1.70 -2.59 31.41
N ALA A 2 0.91 -2.18 30.41
CA ALA A 2 0.32 -3.11 29.44
C ALA A 2 -0.03 -2.37 28.14
N GLY A 3 0.43 -2.93 27.01
CA GLY A 3 0.00 -2.63 25.64
C GLY A 3 0.57 -1.31 25.11
N THR A 4 1.18 -1.23 23.93
CA THR A 4 0.80 -1.91 22.69
C THR A 4 2.01 -1.99 21.76
N GLN A 5 2.50 -3.20 21.50
CA GLN A 5 3.17 -3.48 20.25
C GLN A 5 2.09 -3.41 19.16
N HIS A 6 1.97 -2.28 18.49
CA HIS A 6 1.28 -2.25 17.21
C HIS A 6 2.33 -2.38 16.11
N THR A 7 2.71 -3.62 15.81
CA THR A 7 3.39 -3.96 14.56
C THR A 7 2.36 -3.91 13.45
N GLN A 8 1.93 -2.71 13.08
CA GLN A 8 1.20 -2.46 11.85
C GLN A 8 2.14 -1.69 10.92
N THR A 9 2.91 -2.43 10.13
CA THR A 9 3.92 -1.88 9.21
C THR A 9 3.30 -1.20 7.99
N HIS A 10 2.09 -0.66 8.09
CA HIS A 10 1.34 -0.15 6.95
C HIS A 10 0.38 0.99 7.35
N PRO A 11 0.80 2.25 7.21
CA PRO A 11 0.01 3.40 7.61
C PRO A 11 -1.26 3.56 6.77
N LYS A 12 -2.41 3.61 7.45
CA LYS A 12 -3.75 3.68 6.86
C LYS A 12 -4.12 5.05 6.27
N PHE A 13 -3.48 6.13 6.71
CA PHE A 13 -3.81 7.48 6.26
C PHE A 13 -2.61 8.20 5.66
N ILE A 14 -2.88 9.12 4.73
CA ILE A 14 -1.93 10.11 4.24
C ILE A 14 -2.36 11.46 4.80
N TYR A 15 -1.55 12.03 5.67
CA TYR A 15 -1.73 13.35 6.24
C TYR A 15 -1.07 14.42 5.37
N THR A 16 -1.76 15.52 5.14
CA THR A 16 -1.24 16.66 4.37
C THR A 16 -1.05 17.87 5.26
N PHE A 17 0.15 18.45 5.22
CA PHE A 17 0.54 19.62 5.99
C PHE A 17 1.10 20.72 5.09
N LEU A 18 0.93 21.97 5.51
CA LEU A 18 1.71 23.10 5.01
C LEU A 18 2.81 23.41 6.02
N ALA A 19 4.05 23.05 5.71
CA ALA A 19 5.15 23.06 6.66
C ALA A 19 6.35 23.90 6.20
N VAL A 20 7.15 24.40 7.15
CA VAL A 20 8.39 25.13 6.90
C VAL A 20 9.55 24.29 7.40
N HIS A 21 10.51 24.05 6.52
CA HIS A 21 11.71 23.28 6.82
C HIS A 21 12.78 24.19 7.46
N ARG A 22 13.50 23.69 8.47
CA ARG A 22 14.53 24.43 9.20
C ARG A 22 15.58 25.06 8.28
N ASP A 23 16.04 24.29 7.30
CA ASP A 23 17.11 24.71 6.38
C ASP A 23 16.62 25.39 5.10
N ARG A 24 15.29 25.43 4.86
CA ARG A 24 14.70 25.99 3.64
C ARG A 24 13.64 27.04 3.93
N MET A 25 13.91 27.92 4.88
CA MET A 25 12.96 28.97 5.25
C MET A 25 12.67 29.95 4.10
N VAL A 26 13.61 30.11 3.16
CA VAL A 26 13.46 30.94 1.96
C VAL A 26 12.38 30.41 1.00
N ASP A 27 12.10 29.11 1.02
CA ASP A 27 11.07 28.48 0.19
C ASP A 27 9.66 28.68 0.77
N GLY A 28 9.56 29.16 2.02
CA GLY A 28 8.29 29.37 2.71
C GLY A 28 7.58 28.07 3.10
N LYS A 29 6.24 28.09 3.09
CA LYS A 29 5.42 26.92 3.43
C LYS A 29 5.32 25.99 2.23
N THR A 30 5.73 24.73 2.39
CA THR A 30 5.59 23.66 1.40
C THR A 30 4.53 22.63 1.80
N ALA A 31 3.90 22.00 0.83
CA ALA A 31 2.98 20.89 1.07
C ALA A 31 3.76 19.60 1.34
N VAL A 32 3.52 18.96 2.48
CA VAL A 32 4.18 17.72 2.89
C VAL A 32 3.12 16.65 3.12
N HIS A 33 3.36 15.46 2.56
CA HIS A 33 2.49 14.30 2.69
C HIS A 33 3.20 13.23 3.52
N VAL A 34 2.56 12.77 4.58
CA VAL A 34 3.13 11.78 5.51
C VAL A 34 2.14 10.64 5.69
N ALA A 35 2.58 9.42 5.43
CA ALA A 35 1.77 8.24 5.68
C ALA A 35 1.94 7.81 7.14
N ALA A 36 0.85 7.86 7.91
CA ALA A 36 0.83 7.48 9.33
C ALA A 36 -0.55 6.94 9.73
N ASP A 37 -0.62 6.17 10.82
CA ASP A 37 -1.90 5.70 11.37
C ASP A 37 -2.58 6.77 12.22
N THR A 38 -1.80 7.63 12.87
CA THR A 38 -2.32 8.74 13.68
C THR A 38 -1.73 10.08 13.27
N LEU A 39 -2.44 11.16 13.62
CA LEU A 39 -1.95 12.51 13.40
C LEU A 39 -0.69 12.81 14.23
N VAL A 40 -0.56 12.18 15.40
CA VAL A 40 0.59 12.34 16.30
C VAL A 40 1.85 11.77 15.65
N ASP A 41 1.77 10.54 15.15
CA ASP A 41 2.88 9.91 14.43
C ASP A 41 3.28 10.73 13.19
N ALA A 42 2.30 11.26 12.45
CA ALA A 42 2.56 12.13 11.31
C ALA A 42 3.31 13.42 11.69
N CYS A 43 2.97 14.01 12.85
CA CYS A 43 3.65 15.18 13.39
C CYS A 43 5.06 14.84 13.90
N GLU A 44 5.26 13.68 14.53
CA GLU A 44 6.60 13.20 14.93
C GLU A 44 7.51 13.02 13.72
N MET A 45 7.00 12.37 12.66
CA MET A 45 7.72 12.23 11.40
C MET A 45 8.10 13.58 10.77
N LEU A 46 7.23 14.59 10.84
CA LEU A 46 7.56 15.95 10.39
C LEU A 46 8.71 16.57 11.17
N ASN A 47 8.73 16.39 12.50
CA ASN A 47 9.82 16.87 13.34
C ASN A 47 11.15 16.16 13.02
N ASP A 48 11.11 14.84 12.82
CA ASP A 48 12.27 14.03 12.43
C ASP A 48 12.82 14.44 11.06
N MET A 49 11.94 14.85 10.14
CA MET A 49 12.30 15.39 8.82
C MET A 49 12.79 16.85 8.86
N GLY A 50 12.89 17.48 10.03
CA GLY A 50 13.43 18.84 10.17
C GLY A 50 12.42 19.96 9.89
N TYR A 51 11.12 19.67 9.85
CA TYR A 51 10.07 20.69 9.79
C TYR A 51 9.84 21.30 11.18
N ILE A 52 9.86 22.63 11.26
CA ILE A 52 9.77 23.36 12.54
C ILE A 52 8.38 23.95 12.80
N SER A 53 7.55 24.02 11.77
CA SER A 53 6.18 24.51 11.83
C SER A 53 5.39 23.79 10.76
N ALA A 54 4.22 23.29 11.12
CA ALA A 54 3.29 22.65 10.19
C ALA A 54 1.86 23.09 10.49
N THR A 55 1.11 23.41 9.45
CA THR A 55 -0.34 23.65 9.54
C THR A 55 -1.04 22.46 8.91
N TRP A 56 -1.86 21.76 9.68
CA TRP A 56 -2.67 20.66 9.18
C TRP A 56 -3.66 21.16 8.13
N LYS A 57 -3.74 20.46 6.99
CA LYS A 57 -4.65 20.78 5.88
C LYS A 57 -5.77 19.74 5.72
N GLY A 58 -5.48 18.48 6.04
CA GLY A 58 -6.42 17.37 5.87
C GLY A 58 -5.72 16.01 5.96
N ARG A 59 -6.52 14.95 5.83
CA ARG A 59 -6.03 13.59 5.63
C ARG A 59 -6.89 12.89 4.60
N GLU A 60 -6.28 11.98 3.86
CA GLU A 60 -6.95 11.06 2.95
C GLU A 60 -6.64 9.64 3.39
N GLU A 61 -7.53 8.70 3.11
CA GLU A 61 -7.21 7.29 3.30
C GLU A 61 -6.12 6.87 2.31
N ASN A 62 -5.18 6.04 2.76
CA ASN A 62 -4.15 5.48 1.91
C ASN A 62 -4.76 4.42 1.00
N THR A 63 -5.47 4.87 -0.03
CA THR A 63 -6.20 4.00 -0.97
C THR A 63 -5.28 3.05 -1.71
N LEU A 64 -3.99 3.37 -1.87
CA LEU A 64 -2.99 2.46 -2.44
C LEU A 64 -2.80 1.21 -1.57
N PHE A 65 -2.82 1.37 -0.25
CA PHE A 65 -2.69 0.25 0.67
C PHE A 65 -4.03 -0.44 0.92
N THR A 66 -5.12 0.32 1.09
CA THR A 66 -6.47 -0.24 1.22
C THR A 66 -6.87 -1.03 -0.02
N GLN A 67 -6.56 -0.55 -1.23
CA GLN A 67 -6.77 -1.27 -2.48
C GLN A 67 -5.90 -2.53 -2.57
N LYS A 68 -4.64 -2.47 -2.11
CA LYS A 68 -3.72 -3.61 -2.08
C LYS A 68 -4.09 -4.68 -1.06
N CYS A 69 -4.80 -4.34 0.02
CA CYS A 69 -5.15 -5.28 1.08
C CYS A 69 -6.59 -5.78 1.02
N GLU A 70 -7.53 -4.98 0.54
CA GLU A 70 -8.95 -5.35 0.50
C GLU A 70 -9.41 -5.93 -0.85
N ASN A 71 -8.66 -5.69 -1.94
CA ASN A 71 -9.00 -6.19 -3.28
C ASN A 71 -8.05 -7.26 -3.80
N ASN A 72 -7.37 -8.02 -2.93
CA ASN A 72 -6.60 -9.15 -3.40
C ASN A 72 -7.55 -10.26 -3.87
N PHE A 73 -7.47 -10.55 -5.16
CA PHE A 73 -8.13 -11.68 -5.77
C PHE A 73 -7.10 -12.78 -6.01
N ILE A 74 -7.54 -14.03 -5.87
CA ILE A 74 -6.80 -15.17 -6.38
C ILE A 74 -7.12 -15.27 -7.87
N TRP A 75 -6.12 -14.95 -8.70
CA TRP A 75 -6.15 -15.12 -10.14
C TRP A 75 -5.64 -16.53 -10.48
N ARG A 76 -6.52 -17.34 -11.05
CA ARG A 76 -6.20 -18.71 -11.46
C ARG A 76 -5.89 -18.74 -12.94
N PHE A 77 -4.74 -19.29 -13.28
CA PHE A 77 -4.30 -19.47 -14.67
C PHE A 77 -3.95 -20.92 -14.96
N ILE A 78 -4.12 -21.33 -16.21
CA ILE A 78 -3.54 -22.55 -16.77
C ILE A 78 -2.27 -22.13 -17.50
N ALA A 79 -1.12 -22.52 -16.97
CA ALA A 79 0.18 -22.36 -17.61
C ALA A 79 0.39 -23.52 -18.57
N LEU A 80 0.40 -23.22 -19.87
CA LEU A 80 0.74 -24.15 -20.93
C LEU A 80 2.26 -24.10 -21.13
N SER A 81 2.95 -25.09 -20.57
CA SER A 81 4.37 -25.35 -20.85
C SER A 81 4.48 -26.46 -21.90
N ALA A 82 5.57 -26.49 -22.66
CA ALA A 82 5.85 -27.52 -23.66
C ALA A 82 5.86 -28.96 -23.10
N ALA A 83 5.99 -29.13 -21.77
CA ALA A 83 6.00 -30.43 -21.12
C ALA A 83 4.65 -30.86 -20.51
N GLN A 84 3.91 -29.95 -19.85
CA GLN A 84 2.59 -30.25 -19.28
C GLN A 84 1.81 -29.00 -18.86
N PRO A 85 0.49 -28.92 -19.12
CA PRO A 85 -0.38 -27.89 -18.55
C PRO A 85 -0.43 -27.98 -17.02
N ARG A 86 -0.25 -26.86 -16.33
CA ARG A 86 -0.38 -26.77 -14.86
C ARG A 86 -1.27 -25.60 -14.46
N VAL A 87 -2.03 -25.76 -13.38
CA VAL A 87 -2.84 -24.67 -12.81
C VAL A 87 -1.99 -23.91 -11.78
N ILE A 88 -1.91 -22.59 -11.91
CA ILE A 88 -1.25 -21.71 -10.93
C ILE A 88 -2.22 -20.68 -10.38
N HIS A 89 -1.96 -20.26 -9.15
CA HIS A 89 -2.75 -19.27 -8.42
C HIS A 89 -1.83 -18.11 -8.05
N ILE A 90 -2.25 -16.89 -8.41
CA ILE A 90 -1.49 -15.67 -8.14
C ILE A 90 -2.41 -14.70 -7.41
N GLU A 91 -1.98 -14.21 -6.26
CA GLU A 91 -2.69 -13.17 -5.52
C GLU A 91 -2.31 -11.80 -6.08
N ALA A 92 -3.31 -11.07 -6.59
CA ALA A 92 -3.11 -9.74 -7.14
C ALA A 92 -4.39 -8.92 -7.12
N THR A 93 -4.25 -7.60 -7.19
CA THR A 93 -5.39 -6.68 -7.26
C THR A 93 -6.01 -6.62 -8.66
N SER A 94 -5.22 -6.96 -9.69
CA SER A 94 -5.62 -6.96 -11.10
C SER A 94 -5.05 -8.14 -11.87
N GLU A 95 -5.68 -8.47 -13.00
CA GLU A 95 -5.18 -9.52 -13.89
C GLU A 95 -3.78 -9.19 -14.42
N GLN A 96 -3.54 -7.91 -14.73
CA GLN A 96 -2.27 -7.45 -15.28
C GLN A 96 -1.12 -7.64 -14.29
N GLU A 97 -1.33 -7.29 -13.04
CA GLU A 97 -0.37 -7.54 -11.96
C GLU A 97 -0.14 -9.05 -11.78
N ALA A 98 -1.20 -9.85 -11.87
CA ALA A 98 -1.07 -11.30 -11.84
C ALA A 98 -0.27 -11.87 -13.03
N ARG A 99 -0.41 -11.28 -14.22
CA ARG A 99 0.37 -11.63 -15.41
C ARG A 99 1.83 -11.23 -15.29
N GLN A 100 2.16 -10.10 -14.67
CA GLN A 100 3.55 -9.71 -14.43
C GLN A 100 4.30 -10.67 -13.49
N GLN A 101 3.57 -11.32 -12.58
CA GLN A 101 4.13 -12.33 -11.68
C GLN A 101 4.18 -13.74 -12.31
N SER A 102 3.66 -13.91 -13.53
CA SER A 102 3.65 -15.22 -14.17
C SER A 102 5.05 -15.62 -14.65
N PRO A 103 5.40 -16.93 -14.62
CA PRO A 103 6.75 -17.37 -14.99
C PRO A 103 7.08 -17.10 -16.46
N ASP A 104 8.30 -16.63 -16.72
CA ASP A 104 8.80 -16.41 -18.07
C ASP A 104 8.77 -17.70 -18.90
N GLY A 105 8.37 -17.58 -20.17
CA GLY A 105 8.34 -18.70 -21.12
C GLY A 105 7.12 -19.64 -21.00
N CYS A 106 6.12 -19.30 -20.20
CA CYS A 106 4.84 -20.02 -20.13
C CYS A 106 3.69 -19.23 -20.78
N VAL A 107 2.86 -19.91 -21.58
CA VAL A 107 1.62 -19.30 -22.08
C VAL A 107 0.55 -19.40 -20.99
N MET A 108 0.05 -18.25 -20.56
CA MET A 108 -0.87 -18.12 -19.43
C MET A 108 -2.31 -17.91 -19.88
N VAL A 109 -3.16 -18.92 -19.72
CA VAL A 109 -4.59 -18.84 -20.00
C VAL A 109 -5.35 -18.51 -18.73
N PHE A 110 -6.07 -17.40 -18.72
CA PHE A 110 -6.91 -17.02 -17.58
C PHE A 110 -8.06 -18.01 -17.42
N ALA A 111 -8.23 -18.56 -16.21
CA ALA A 111 -9.23 -19.58 -15.91
C ALA A 111 -10.31 -19.10 -14.93
N ALA A 112 -9.97 -18.31 -13.91
CA ALA A 112 -10.93 -17.76 -12.96
C ALA A 112 -10.35 -16.62 -12.11
N ARG A 113 -11.23 -15.75 -11.61
CA ARG A 113 -10.95 -14.77 -10.55
C ARG A 113 -11.76 -15.12 -9.31
N ILE A 114 -11.10 -15.41 -8.20
CA ILE A 114 -11.72 -15.85 -6.95
C ILE A 114 -11.47 -14.77 -5.89
N ARG A 115 -12.53 -14.33 -5.19
CA ARG A 115 -12.37 -13.45 -4.02
C ARG A 115 -11.83 -14.27 -2.86
N GLN A 116 -10.76 -13.79 -2.22
CA GLN A 116 -10.30 -14.37 -0.96
C GLN A 116 -11.37 -14.01 0.10
N GLY A 117 -12.28 -14.94 0.37
CA GLY A 117 -13.36 -14.72 1.32
C GLY A 117 -12.79 -14.58 2.74
N VAL A 118 -13.16 -13.51 3.44
CA VAL A 118 -12.94 -13.41 4.87
C VAL A 118 -13.69 -14.55 5.56
N HIS A 119 -12.92 -15.43 6.20
CA HIS A 119 -13.46 -16.46 7.08
C HIS A 119 -13.99 -15.75 8.33
N HIS A 120 -15.30 -15.60 8.44
CA HIS A 120 -15.92 -15.25 9.72
C HIS A 120 -15.97 -16.55 10.54
N ALA A 121 -15.05 -16.68 11.49
CA ALA A 121 -15.09 -17.69 12.54
C ALA A 121 -15.87 -17.17 13.74
#